data_AF-A0A531MPF5-F1
#
_entry.id   AF-A0A531MPF5-F1
#
_cell.length_a   1.000
_cell.length_b   1.000
_cell.length_c   1.000
_cell.angle_alpha   90.00
_cell.angle_beta   90.00
_cell.angle_gamma   90.00
#
_symmetry.space_group_name_H-M   'P 1'
#
loop_
_entity.id
_entity.type
_entity.pdbx_description
1 polymer ?
#
loop_
_entity_poly.entity_id
_entity_poly.type
_entity_poly.pdbx_seq_one_letter_code
_entity_poly.pdbx_strand_id
1 'polypeptide(L)'
;MPSRVATDAEEAKALADIEAYGCHILYVLEESDDPPFAYSVGIEHNFDAPELVVIGLKPEISQSIINEYCRRVREGELFQPGQRALGFVKDFDCEFGAVDAGHYPEYFGWDIWFYDGHDFRVMQLIFPNLDGVWPWEPEADDW
;
A
#
# COMPACT_ATOMS: atom_id res chain seq x y z
N MET A 1 16.49 -9.05 -6.55
CA MET A 1 15.31 -8.96 -7.43
C MET A 1 14.92 -10.36 -7.88
N PRO A 2 13.62 -10.71 -7.91
CA PRO A 2 13.17 -11.89 -8.66
C PRO A 2 13.73 -11.80 -10.09
N SER A 3 13.98 -12.93 -10.76
CA SER A 3 14.62 -12.99 -12.08
C SER A 3 13.69 -12.49 -13.22
N ARG A 4 12.93 -11.42 -12.96
CA ARG A 4 12.04 -10.74 -13.89
C ARG A 4 12.88 -10.05 -14.96
N VAL A 5 12.54 -10.32 -16.21
CA VAL A 5 13.04 -9.57 -17.37
C VAL A 5 11.86 -8.77 -17.88
N ALA A 6 11.96 -7.44 -17.81
CA ALA A 6 10.92 -6.57 -18.35
C ALA A 6 10.71 -6.85 -19.85
N THR A 7 9.45 -7.00 -20.22
CA THR A 7 8.98 -7.26 -21.58
C THR A 7 8.38 -6.02 -22.23
N ASP A 8 8.01 -5.02 -21.42
CA ASP A 8 7.55 -3.70 -21.87
C ASP A 8 8.10 -2.54 -21.00
N ALA A 9 7.69 -1.32 -21.33
CA ALA A 9 8.16 -0.10 -20.67
C ALA A 9 7.59 0.09 -19.26
N GLU A 10 6.39 -0.42 -18.97
CA GLU A 10 5.77 -0.31 -17.66
C GLU A 10 6.46 -1.27 -16.68
N GLU A 11 6.71 -2.50 -17.11
CA GLU A 11 7.50 -3.47 -16.34
C GLU A 11 8.93 -2.95 -16.08
N ALA A 12 9.57 -2.36 -17.10
CA ALA A 12 10.90 -1.77 -16.95
C ALA A 12 10.90 -0.61 -15.94
N LYS A 13 9.84 0.22 -15.95
CA LYS A 13 9.67 1.29 -14.98
C LYS A 13 9.46 0.75 -13.57
N ALA A 14 8.61 -0.26 -13.40
CA ALA A 14 8.34 -0.87 -12.09
C ALA A 14 9.63 -1.41 -11.47
N LEU A 15 10.42 -2.18 -12.23
CA LEU A 15 11.71 -2.70 -11.76
C LEU A 15 12.69 -1.58 -11.41
N ALA A 16 12.78 -0.53 -12.25
CA ALA A 16 13.66 0.61 -12.00
C ALA A 16 13.26 1.41 -10.75
N ASP A 17 11.96 1.61 -10.52
CA ASP A 17 11.47 2.32 -9.33
C ASP A 17 11.73 1.49 -8.05
N ILE A 18 11.51 0.17 -8.10
CA ILE A 18 11.82 -0.75 -7.01
C ILE A 18 13.32 -0.71 -6.66
N GLU A 19 14.19 -0.67 -7.66
CA GLU A 19 15.64 -0.57 -7.45
C GLU A 19 16.06 0.79 -6.87
N ALA A 20 15.54 1.87 -7.44
CA ALA A 20 15.99 3.22 -7.12
C ALA A 20 15.37 3.78 -5.82
N TYR A 21 14.11 3.45 -5.56
CA TYR A 21 13.30 4.07 -4.51
C TYR A 21 12.78 3.07 -3.48
N GLY A 22 13.05 1.78 -3.67
CA GLY A 22 12.65 0.69 -2.78
C GLY A 22 11.26 0.13 -3.03
N CYS A 23 10.42 0.82 -3.80
CA CYS A 23 9.13 0.31 -4.27
C CYS A 23 8.67 1.05 -5.51
N HIS A 24 7.82 0.39 -6.30
CA HIS A 24 6.97 1.04 -7.29
C HIS A 24 5.60 1.31 -6.67
N ILE A 25 4.93 2.41 -7.03
CA ILE A 25 3.61 2.77 -6.50
C ILE A 25 2.63 2.88 -7.65
N LEU A 26 1.54 2.13 -7.55
CA LEU A 26 0.42 2.17 -8.49
C LEU A 26 -0.75 2.91 -7.85
N TYR A 27 -1.49 3.65 -8.69
CA TYR A 27 -2.73 4.29 -8.30
C TYR A 27 -3.83 3.82 -9.25
N VAL A 28 -4.85 3.19 -8.70
CA VAL A 28 -6.03 2.69 -9.41
C VAL A 28 -7.15 3.71 -9.22
N LEU A 29 -7.65 4.23 -10.33
CA LEU A 29 -8.79 5.16 -10.34
C LEU A 29 -10.06 4.43 -9.89
N GLU A 30 -11.00 5.22 -9.39
CA GLU A 30 -12.35 4.76 -9.04
C GLU A 30 -12.97 4.01 -10.22
N GLU A 31 -13.49 2.81 -9.96
CA GLU A 31 -14.24 2.03 -10.93
C GLU A 31 -15.61 1.70 -10.33
N SER A 32 -16.65 2.25 -10.95
CA SER A 32 -18.05 2.06 -10.51
C SER A 32 -18.28 2.52 -9.07
N ASP A 33 -18.58 1.60 -8.14
CA ASP A 33 -18.87 1.89 -6.73
C ASP A 33 -17.63 1.69 -5.82
N ASP A 34 -16.48 1.27 -6.36
CA ASP A 34 -15.27 1.03 -5.58
C ASP A 34 -14.40 2.29 -5.46
N PRO A 35 -13.98 2.67 -4.23
CA PRO A 35 -13.15 3.84 -4.02
C PRO A 35 -11.77 3.68 -4.70
N PRO A 36 -11.14 4.79 -5.14
CA PRO A 36 -9.80 4.71 -5.68
C PRO A 36 -8.81 4.25 -4.61
N PHE A 37 -7.72 3.61 -5.01
CA PHE A 37 -6.70 3.13 -4.10
C PHE A 37 -5.31 3.19 -4.70
N ALA A 38 -4.30 3.19 -3.83
CA ALA A 38 -2.91 3.08 -4.21
C ALA A 38 -2.24 1.95 -3.44
N TYR A 39 -1.28 1.26 -4.06
CA TYR A 39 -0.51 0.23 -3.40
C TYR A 39 0.96 0.23 -3.85
N SER A 40 1.82 -0.29 -2.98
CA SER A 40 3.23 -0.50 -3.27
C SER A 40 3.49 -1.87 -3.89
N VAL A 41 4.58 -1.97 -4.64
CA VAL A 41 5.17 -3.22 -5.12
C VAL A 41 6.67 -3.17 -4.81
N GLY A 42 7.21 -4.23 -4.20
CA GLY A 42 8.64 -4.43 -3.96
C GLY A 42 9.14 -4.04 -2.56
N ILE A 43 8.29 -3.54 -1.66
CA ILE A 43 8.68 -3.27 -0.27
C ILE A 43 9.08 -4.57 0.42
N GLU A 44 8.30 -5.63 0.25
CA GLU A 44 8.58 -6.91 0.89
C GLU A 44 9.86 -7.53 0.38
N HIS A 45 10.08 -7.45 -0.93
CA HIS A 45 11.33 -7.91 -1.52
C HIS A 45 12.57 -7.19 -0.97
N ASN A 46 12.50 -5.87 -0.80
CA ASN A 46 13.65 -5.07 -0.42
C ASN A 46 13.90 -5.03 1.09
N PHE A 47 12.84 -5.12 1.91
CA PHE A 47 12.90 -4.83 3.34
C PHE A 47 12.25 -5.91 4.24
N ASP A 48 11.72 -7.00 3.68
CA ASP A 48 11.00 -8.06 4.43
C ASP A 48 9.83 -7.51 5.28
N ALA A 49 9.18 -6.45 4.78
CA ALA A 49 8.01 -5.82 5.36
C ALA A 49 6.82 -5.91 4.40
N PRO A 50 5.57 -6.05 4.88
CA PRO A 50 4.41 -6.16 3.99
C PRO A 50 4.30 -4.98 3.02
N GLU A 51 3.76 -5.21 1.83
CA GLU A 51 3.30 -4.13 0.95
C GLU A 51 2.20 -3.32 1.64
N LEU A 52 2.01 -2.07 1.22
CA LEU A 52 1.01 -1.18 1.78
C LEU A 52 -0.03 -0.78 0.73
N VAL A 53 -1.30 -0.89 1.09
CA VAL A 53 -2.43 -0.31 0.34
C VAL A 53 -3.08 0.83 1.12
N VAL A 54 -3.49 1.87 0.41
CA VAL A 54 -4.23 3.03 0.93
C VAL A 54 -5.45 3.25 0.06
N ILE A 55 -6.63 3.34 0.67
CA ILE A 55 -7.93 3.41 -0.03
C ILE A 55 -8.58 4.76 0.24
N GLY A 56 -9.27 5.33 -0.76
CA GLY A 56 -10.13 6.51 -0.62
C GLY A 56 -9.40 7.86 -0.62
N LEU A 57 -8.08 7.88 -0.86
CA LEU A 57 -7.28 9.12 -0.89
C LEU A 57 -6.81 9.45 -2.30
N LYS A 58 -6.64 10.76 -2.54
CA LYS A 58 -6.10 11.30 -3.81
C LYS A 58 -4.67 10.80 -4.06
N PRO A 59 -4.23 10.73 -5.33
CA PRO A 59 -2.93 10.15 -5.70
C PRO A 59 -1.76 10.72 -4.93
N GLU A 60 -1.71 12.04 -4.75
CA GLU A 60 -0.57 12.71 -4.12
C GLU A 60 -0.46 12.35 -2.63
N ILE A 61 -1.60 12.17 -1.96
CA ILE A 61 -1.65 11.82 -0.54
C ILE A 61 -1.29 10.35 -0.37
N SER A 62 -1.90 9.46 -1.15
CA SER A 62 -1.61 8.02 -1.09
C SER A 62 -0.15 7.72 -1.39
N GLN A 63 0.43 8.39 -2.41
CA GLN A 63 1.86 8.27 -2.71
C GLN A 63 2.75 8.78 -1.57
N SER A 64 2.41 9.91 -0.94
CA SER A 64 3.18 10.43 0.20
C SER A 64 3.17 9.45 1.38
N ILE A 65 2.02 8.82 1.66
CA ILE A 65 1.87 7.83 2.72
C ILE A 65 2.72 6.59 2.45
N ILE A 66 2.62 6.01 1.25
CA ILE A 66 3.35 4.80 0.88
C ILE A 66 4.86 5.06 0.86
N ASN A 67 5.30 6.22 0.37
CA ASN A 67 6.72 6.61 0.42
C ASN A 67 7.22 6.75 1.86
N GLU A 68 6.42 7.32 2.77
CA GLU A 68 6.79 7.43 4.18
C GLU A 68 6.87 6.06 4.85
N TYR A 69 5.94 5.15 4.53
CA TYR A 69 6.01 3.75 5.00
C TYR A 69 7.27 3.05 4.50
N CYS A 70 7.54 3.12 3.19
CA CYS A 70 8.74 2.58 2.56
C CYS A 70 10.03 3.14 3.19
N ARG A 71 10.06 4.44 3.52
CA ARG A 71 11.19 5.07 4.21
C ARG A 71 11.38 4.50 5.62
N ARG A 72 10.31 4.37 6.41
CA ARG A 72 10.37 3.87 7.80
C ARG A 72 10.77 2.40 7.87
N VAL A 73 10.22 1.55 7.02
CA VAL A 73 10.60 0.13 6.98
C VAL A 73 12.04 -0.06 6.52
N ARG A 74 12.52 0.76 5.57
CA ARG A 74 13.95 0.81 5.20
C ARG A 74 14.85 1.19 6.37
N GLU A 75 14.39 2.06 7.26
CA GLU A 75 15.10 2.46 8.48
C GLU A 75 15.00 1.42 9.61
N GLY A 76 14.27 0.33 9.40
CA GLY A 76 14.13 -0.80 10.32
C GLY A 76 12.91 -0.72 11.25
N GLU A 77 11.99 0.20 11.01
CA GLU A 77 10.71 0.22 11.73
C GLU A 77 9.82 -0.93 11.24
N LEU A 78 9.19 -1.65 12.17
CA LEU A 78 8.30 -2.76 11.87
C LEU A 78 6.87 -2.40 12.24
N PHE A 79 5.94 -2.73 11.34
CA PHE A 79 4.51 -2.52 11.53
C PHE A 79 3.78 -3.85 11.50
N GLN A 80 2.75 -3.97 12.34
CA GLN A 80 1.93 -5.18 12.45
C GLN A 80 0.44 -4.84 12.38
N PRO A 81 -0.41 -5.76 11.90
CA PRO A 81 -1.86 -5.58 11.97
C PRO A 81 -2.35 -5.26 13.39
N GLY A 82 -3.25 -4.28 13.51
CA GLY A 82 -3.77 -3.73 14.75
C GLY A 82 -2.86 -2.69 15.43
N GLN A 83 -1.67 -2.44 14.90
CA GLN A 83 -0.79 -1.39 15.41
C GLN A 83 -1.25 -0.01 14.94
N ARG A 84 -1.23 0.97 15.85
CA ARG A 84 -1.39 2.38 15.51
C ARG A 84 -0.05 3.09 15.35
N ALA A 85 -0.01 4.05 14.42
CA ALA A 85 1.16 4.87 14.18
C ALA A 85 0.80 6.29 13.76
N LEU A 86 1.63 7.24 14.18
CA LEU A 86 1.54 8.65 13.82
C LEU A 86 2.41 8.99 12.61
N GLY A 87 2.08 10.10 11.96
CA GLY A 87 2.93 10.74 10.96
C GLY A 87 2.81 10.16 9.55
N PHE A 88 1.77 9.38 9.29
CA PHE A 88 1.33 9.04 7.93
C PHE A 88 0.30 10.05 7.42
N VAL A 89 -0.74 10.29 8.22
CA VAL A 89 -1.71 11.37 8.01
C VAL A 89 -1.46 12.45 9.04
N LYS A 90 -1.43 13.71 8.61
CA LYS A 90 -1.13 14.84 9.49
C LYS A 90 -2.22 14.96 10.56
N ASP A 91 -1.81 15.07 11.83
CA ASP A 91 -2.66 15.28 13.00
C ASP A 91 -3.61 14.10 13.35
N PHE A 92 -3.48 12.95 12.67
CA PHE A 92 -4.29 11.75 12.94
C PHE A 92 -3.41 10.51 13.18
N ASP A 93 -3.87 9.64 14.09
CA ASP A 93 -3.39 8.26 14.16
C ASP A 93 -3.88 7.47 12.95
N CYS A 94 -3.06 6.55 12.47
CA CYS A 94 -3.45 5.54 11.50
C CYS A 94 -3.30 4.16 12.11
N GLU A 95 -4.10 3.20 11.66
CA GLU A 95 -4.04 1.80 12.09
C GLU A 95 -3.71 0.90 10.90
N PHE A 96 -2.82 -0.07 11.10
CA PHE A 96 -2.51 -1.06 10.07
C PHE A 96 -3.51 -2.22 10.14
N GLY A 97 -4.28 -2.42 9.08
CA GLY A 97 -5.18 -3.56 8.90
C GLY A 97 -4.51 -4.70 8.13
N ALA A 98 -4.86 -5.95 8.46
CA ALA A 98 -4.48 -7.10 7.64
C ALA A 98 -5.36 -7.16 6.38
N VAL A 99 -4.77 -7.49 5.23
CA VAL A 99 -5.53 -7.74 3.99
C VAL A 99 -5.58 -9.23 3.73
N ASP A 100 -6.78 -9.78 3.55
CA ASP A 100 -6.98 -11.20 3.24
C ASP A 100 -6.46 -11.54 1.84
N ALA A 101 -5.73 -12.64 1.72
CA ALA A 101 -5.13 -13.08 0.45
C ALA A 101 -6.16 -13.40 -0.65
N GLY A 102 -7.43 -13.64 -0.28
CA GLY A 102 -8.53 -13.79 -1.21
C GLY A 102 -8.80 -12.55 -2.06
N HIS A 103 -8.37 -11.37 -1.62
CA HIS A 103 -8.48 -10.11 -2.37
C HIS A 103 -7.34 -9.90 -3.38
N TYR A 104 -6.26 -10.69 -3.32
CA TYR A 104 -5.07 -10.39 -4.12
C TYR A 104 -5.27 -10.50 -5.63
N PRO A 105 -5.98 -11.53 -6.16
CA PRO A 105 -6.21 -11.64 -7.60
C PRO A 105 -6.96 -10.44 -8.21
N GLU A 106 -7.75 -9.74 -7.40
CA GLU A 106 -8.57 -8.62 -7.83
C GLU A 106 -7.81 -7.29 -7.79
N TYR A 107 -7.04 -7.04 -6.72
CA TYR A 107 -6.46 -5.71 -6.48
C TYR A 107 -4.95 -5.60 -6.69
N PHE A 108 -4.18 -6.70 -6.58
CA PHE A 108 -2.70 -6.67 -6.53
C PHE A 108 -2.06 -7.40 -7.71
N GLY A 109 -2.58 -7.16 -8.93
CA GLY A 109 -2.07 -7.80 -10.14
C GLY A 109 -0.59 -7.55 -10.40
N TRP A 110 -0.09 -6.35 -10.08
CA TRP A 110 1.34 -6.03 -10.22
C TRP A 110 2.21 -6.69 -9.15
N ASP A 111 1.73 -6.92 -7.93
CA ASP A 111 2.45 -7.72 -6.94
C ASP A 111 2.48 -9.18 -7.33
N ILE A 112 1.37 -9.74 -7.80
CA ILE A 112 1.33 -11.11 -8.32
C ILE A 112 2.31 -11.25 -9.49
N TRP A 113 2.31 -10.26 -10.38
CA TRP A 113 3.33 -10.15 -11.41
C TRP A 113 4.72 -9.86 -10.83
N PHE A 114 4.96 -9.24 -9.69
CA PHE A 114 6.35 -9.05 -9.27
C PHE A 114 6.90 -10.30 -8.56
N TYR A 115 6.09 -10.88 -7.68
CA TYR A 115 6.41 -12.00 -6.79
C TYR A 115 6.22 -13.39 -7.42
N ASP A 116 5.69 -13.47 -8.65
CA ASP A 116 5.43 -14.75 -9.35
C ASP A 116 4.47 -15.68 -8.59
N GLY A 117 3.44 -15.10 -7.99
CA GLY A 117 2.47 -15.82 -7.17
C GLY A 117 1.83 -14.93 -6.12
N HIS A 118 1.27 -15.56 -5.09
CA HIS A 118 0.57 -14.88 -3.99
C HIS A 118 1.37 -14.92 -2.68
N ASP A 119 2.66 -15.25 -2.75
CA ASP A 119 3.55 -15.38 -1.59
C ASP A 119 4.17 -14.02 -1.25
N PHE A 120 3.31 -13.12 -0.80
CA PHE A 120 3.63 -11.80 -0.27
C PHE A 120 2.54 -11.40 0.74
N ARG A 121 2.80 -10.38 1.54
CA ARG A 121 1.94 -9.85 2.59
C ARG A 121 1.54 -8.44 2.20
N VAL A 122 0.28 -8.10 2.45
CA VAL A 122 -0.24 -6.74 2.29
C VAL A 122 -0.89 -6.28 3.58
N MET A 123 -0.63 -5.03 3.95
CA MET A 123 -1.36 -4.31 5.00
C MET A 123 -2.09 -3.11 4.40
N GLN A 124 -3.25 -2.79 4.96
CA GLN A 124 -3.96 -1.55 4.67
C GLN A 124 -3.57 -0.51 5.72
N LEU A 125 -3.22 0.71 5.29
CA LEU A 125 -3.23 1.83 6.22
C LEU A 125 -4.65 2.40 6.33
N ILE A 126 -5.24 2.29 7.51
CA ILE A 126 -6.58 2.79 7.82
C ILE A 126 -6.44 4.07 8.64
N PHE A 127 -7.28 5.05 8.36
CA PHE A 127 -7.26 6.37 9.00
C PHE A 127 -8.70 6.82 9.30
N PRO A 128 -8.88 7.67 10.32
CA PRO A 128 -10.18 8.25 10.61
C PRO A 128 -10.53 9.37 9.62
N ASN A 129 -11.79 9.78 9.60
CA ASN A 129 -12.23 10.97 8.87
C ASN A 129 -11.75 12.25 9.58
N LEU A 130 -12.11 13.43 9.04
CA LEU A 130 -11.70 14.72 9.59
C LEU A 130 -12.24 15.01 11.00
N ASP A 131 -13.31 14.33 11.41
CA ASP A 131 -13.88 14.43 12.76
C ASP A 131 -13.26 13.40 13.73
N GLY A 132 -12.28 12.62 13.27
CA GLY A 132 -11.59 11.60 14.07
C GLY A 132 -12.35 10.28 14.18
N VAL A 133 -13.39 10.08 13.36
CA VAL A 133 -14.22 8.87 13.37
C VAL A 133 -13.63 7.80 12.46
N TRP A 134 -13.47 6.59 12.99
CA TRP A 134 -12.89 5.45 12.27
C TRP A 134 -13.92 4.75 11.38
N PRO A 135 -13.51 4.08 10.28
CA PRO A 135 -14.45 3.42 9.37
C PRO A 135 -15.34 2.34 10.00
N TRP A 136 -14.94 1.77 11.14
CA TRP A 136 -15.71 0.76 11.88
C TRP A 136 -16.58 1.35 13.01
N GLU A 137 -16.52 2.66 13.23
CA GLU A 137 -17.33 3.32 14.26
C GLU A 137 -18.75 3.59 13.74
N PRO A 138 -19.78 3.50 14.60
CA PRO A 138 -21.17 3.75 14.20
C PRO A 138 -21.42 5.13 13.59
N GLU A 139 -20.60 6.11 13.96
CA GLU A 139 -20.66 7.51 13.51
C GLU A 139 -19.95 7.73 12.16
N ALA A 140 -19.38 6.69 11.56
CA ALA A 140 -18.82 6.75 10.23
C ALA A 140 -19.98 6.91 9.22
N ASP A 141 -20.33 8.16 8.92
CA ASP A 141 -21.17 8.46 7.76
C ASP A 141 -20.50 7.94 6.47
N ASP A 142 -21.30 7.70 5.43
CA ASP A 142 -20.88 7.13 4.13
C ASP A 142 -19.49 7.66 3.69
N TRP A 143 -18.50 6.77 3.80
CA TRP A 143 -17.14 6.97 3.30
C TRP A 143 -17.10 6.85 1.78
#